data_AF-A0A356V322-F1
#
_entry.id   AF-A0A356V322-F1
#
_cell.length_a   1.000
_cell.length_b   1.000
_cell.length_c   1.000
_cell.angle_alpha   90.00
_cell.angle_beta   90.00
_cell.angle_gamma   90.00
#
_symmetry.space_group_name_H-M   'P 1'
#
loop_
_entity.id
_entity.type
_entity.pdbx_description
1 polymer ?
#
loop_
_entity_poly.entity_id
_entity_poly.type
_entity_poly.pdbx_seq_one_letter_code
_entity_poly.pdbx_strand_id
1 'polypeptide(L)'
;MTKPFDYFVMFAEMRTGSNFLETNINSINGLKCYGEAYNPAFIGYPNKSDLLGVTQAMRDGDPLRLINTMKEKTSGLPGFRFFNNHDARVLEHCLPDPRCAKIILTRNPLDSYVSWKIAQATDQWKLTEFKNQRTAKVVFDKTEFANHLAKLQTFQLRLMKGLQTTGQTAFYIAYEDIPDVDVLNGLAIHLGVEGRIEQISKSLKRQNPASLRDKVSNYDEMITALTDIDHFNLNHTPSFEPRRGPVVPGYIAANTAPLMYLPIKGGPDRQVREWLSAISQDNSLVGEFNQKTLRKWKRNNPGHRSFTVIRHPLVRAHAAFCDYILDTGEDSYPEIRETLRTVYKLSIPNGAVDDTYDRRKHREAFLGFLGFLKSNLNGQTSIRVDPAWCSQSQVLQGFGQFMLPDMVLREDQLEDGLAHLAKQVGFTSADVPQAINNYPFSLSDIYDAEIEAAARDVYQRDYMMFGYRALKKG
;
A
#
# COMPACT_ATOMS: atom_id res chain seq x y z
N MET A 1 28.22 22.40 -13.29
CA MET A 1 27.89 21.20 -12.48
C MET A 1 27.98 19.99 -13.41
N THR A 2 28.68 18.93 -13.01
CA THR A 2 28.76 17.69 -13.79
C THR A 2 27.38 17.04 -13.88
N LYS A 3 26.92 16.72 -15.09
CA LYS A 3 25.65 15.99 -15.29
C LYS A 3 25.75 14.62 -14.59
N PRO A 4 24.75 14.23 -13.78
CA PRO A 4 24.80 12.98 -13.01
C PRO A 4 24.70 11.74 -13.91
N PHE A 5 24.02 11.87 -15.06
CA PHE A 5 23.77 10.77 -15.98
C PHE A 5 24.13 11.13 -17.42
N ASP A 6 24.55 10.14 -18.20
CA ASP A 6 24.78 10.24 -19.65
C ASP A 6 23.58 9.79 -20.47
N TYR A 7 22.72 8.96 -19.88
CA TYR A 7 21.54 8.37 -20.51
C TYR A 7 20.64 7.76 -19.43
N PHE A 8 19.43 7.38 -19.81
CA PHE A 8 18.51 6.67 -18.92
C PHE A 8 17.89 5.44 -19.58
N VAL A 9 17.46 4.49 -18.75
CA VAL A 9 16.67 3.34 -19.16
C VAL A 9 15.37 3.32 -18.37
N MET A 10 14.25 3.13 -19.09
CA MET A 10 12.94 2.91 -18.51
C MET A 10 12.61 1.43 -18.54
N PHE A 11 12.79 0.76 -17.41
CA PHE A 11 12.34 -0.60 -17.19
C PHE A 11 10.83 -0.60 -17.03
N ALA A 12 10.16 -1.29 -17.95
CA ALA A 12 8.72 -1.36 -18.04
C ALA A 12 8.32 -2.70 -18.62
N GLU A 13 7.02 -2.91 -18.82
CA GLU A 13 6.49 -4.13 -19.41
C GLU A 13 5.41 -3.78 -20.42
N MET A 14 5.00 -4.77 -21.21
CA MET A 14 3.87 -4.60 -22.12
C MET A 14 2.64 -4.11 -21.35
N ARG A 15 2.02 -3.04 -21.86
CA ARG A 15 0.79 -2.44 -21.30
C ARG A 15 0.93 -1.87 -19.88
N THR A 16 2.13 -1.55 -19.39
CA THR A 16 2.28 -0.77 -18.14
C THR A 16 2.03 0.73 -18.29
N GLY A 17 1.76 1.20 -19.51
CA GLY A 17 1.65 2.62 -19.85
C GLY A 17 2.98 3.28 -20.24
N SER A 18 3.99 2.47 -20.57
CA SER A 18 5.32 2.95 -20.97
C SER A 18 5.30 3.89 -22.19
N ASN A 19 4.37 3.70 -23.14
CA ASN A 19 4.15 4.67 -24.23
C ASN A 19 3.67 6.03 -23.71
N PHE A 20 2.77 6.05 -22.73
CA PHE A 20 2.22 7.28 -22.17
C PHE A 20 3.30 8.05 -21.41
N LEU A 21 4.10 7.35 -20.60
CA LEU A 21 5.25 7.95 -19.94
C LEU A 21 6.29 8.44 -20.94
N GLU A 22 6.61 7.65 -21.99
CA GLU A 22 7.51 8.06 -23.07
C GLU A 22 7.06 9.37 -23.73
N THR A 23 5.77 9.48 -24.09
CA THR A 23 5.23 10.68 -24.72
C THR A 23 5.42 11.92 -23.84
N ASN A 24 5.21 11.80 -22.52
CA ASN A 24 5.41 12.91 -21.61
C ASN A 24 6.89 13.21 -21.35
N ILE A 25 7.74 12.19 -21.20
CA ILE A 25 9.20 12.37 -21.13
C ILE A 25 9.70 13.16 -22.34
N ASN A 26 9.24 12.81 -23.55
CA ASN A 26 9.61 13.49 -24.78
C ASN A 26 9.06 14.93 -24.91
N SER A 27 8.15 15.35 -24.03
CA SER A 27 7.70 16.75 -23.94
C SER A 27 8.54 17.60 -22.98
N ILE A 28 9.36 16.97 -22.14
CA ILE A 28 10.28 17.67 -21.23
C ILE A 28 11.51 18.11 -22.03
N ASN A 29 11.78 19.41 -22.06
CA ASN A 29 12.96 19.94 -22.73
C ASN A 29 14.25 19.34 -22.14
N GLY A 30 15.17 18.91 -23.01
CA GLY A 30 16.42 18.27 -22.60
C GLY A 30 16.33 16.76 -22.36
N LEU A 31 15.19 16.12 -22.59
CA LEU A 31 15.05 14.65 -22.60
C LEU A 31 14.68 14.13 -23.98
N LYS A 32 15.18 12.94 -24.31
CA LYS A 32 14.74 12.21 -25.51
C LYS A 32 14.68 10.70 -25.25
N CYS A 33 13.48 10.13 -25.32
CA CYS A 33 13.25 8.69 -25.24
C CYS A 33 12.99 8.12 -26.65
N TYR A 34 13.75 7.09 -27.02
CA TYR A 34 13.75 6.48 -28.36
C TYR A 34 12.94 5.18 -28.46
N GLY A 35 11.85 5.08 -27.68
CA GLY A 35 10.99 3.89 -27.69
C GLY A 35 11.73 2.61 -27.27
N GLU A 36 11.35 1.49 -27.87
CA GLU A 36 11.90 0.16 -27.58
C GLU A 36 13.16 -0.10 -28.43
N ALA A 37 14.24 0.63 -28.13
CA ALA A 37 15.50 0.60 -28.87
C ALA A 37 16.10 -0.82 -29.04
N TYR A 38 15.79 -1.72 -28.10
CA TYR A 38 16.31 -3.08 -28.02
C TYR A 38 15.24 -4.18 -28.15
N ASN A 39 14.10 -3.86 -28.78
CA ASN A 39 13.11 -4.88 -29.13
C ASN A 39 13.74 -5.88 -30.14
N PRO A 40 13.55 -7.19 -30.00
CA PRO A 40 14.12 -8.17 -30.95
C PRO A 40 13.49 -8.12 -32.36
N ALA A 41 12.28 -7.58 -32.50
CA ALA A 41 11.55 -7.57 -33.77
C ALA A 41 11.72 -6.27 -34.58
N PHE A 42 12.13 -5.17 -33.95
CA PHE A 42 12.30 -3.86 -34.59
C PHE A 42 13.26 -2.97 -33.80
N ILE A 43 13.64 -1.82 -34.34
CA ILE A 43 14.54 -0.86 -33.69
C ILE A 43 13.84 0.45 -33.31
N GLY A 44 13.66 0.69 -32.00
CA GLY A 44 13.06 1.90 -31.44
C GLY A 44 11.54 1.97 -31.59
N TYR A 45 11.06 2.01 -32.84
CA TYR A 45 9.64 2.03 -33.17
C TYR A 45 9.33 1.04 -34.31
N PRO A 46 8.09 0.51 -34.38
CA PRO A 46 7.67 -0.33 -35.49
C PRO A 46 7.87 0.37 -36.84
N ASN A 47 8.22 -0.40 -37.87
CA ASN A 47 8.44 0.05 -39.26
C ASN A 47 9.59 1.07 -39.43
N LYS A 48 10.58 1.10 -38.53
CA LYS A 48 11.83 1.85 -38.70
C LYS A 48 12.94 0.93 -39.21
N SER A 49 13.69 1.40 -40.21
CA SER A 49 14.87 0.73 -40.76
C SER A 49 16.11 0.88 -39.88
N ASP A 50 16.23 2.01 -39.20
CA ASP A 50 17.35 2.38 -38.36
C ASP A 50 16.92 3.35 -37.26
N LEU A 51 17.77 3.48 -36.24
CA LEU A 51 17.69 4.49 -35.21
C LEU A 51 19.03 5.24 -35.17
N LEU A 52 19.00 6.53 -35.51
CA LEU A 52 20.19 7.39 -35.55
C LEU A 52 21.30 6.87 -36.51
N GLY A 53 20.91 6.18 -37.59
CA GLY A 53 21.83 5.56 -38.55
C GLY A 53 22.37 4.19 -38.12
N VAL A 54 21.88 3.62 -37.01
CA VAL A 54 22.21 2.25 -36.58
C VAL A 54 21.04 1.34 -36.97
N THR A 55 21.31 0.31 -37.78
CA THR A 55 20.30 -0.68 -38.17
C THR A 55 20.11 -1.74 -37.08
N GLN A 56 19.02 -2.51 -37.16
CA GLN A 56 18.80 -3.64 -36.26
C GLN A 56 19.99 -4.63 -36.27
N ALA A 57 20.49 -5.03 -37.45
CA ALA A 57 21.62 -5.94 -37.56
C ALA A 57 22.90 -5.40 -36.90
N MET A 58 23.16 -4.09 -37.02
CA MET A 58 24.29 -3.44 -36.37
C MET A 58 24.15 -3.44 -34.85
N ARG A 59 22.95 -3.17 -34.32
CA ARG A 59 22.67 -3.22 -32.88
C ARG A 59 22.71 -4.65 -32.34
N ASP A 60 22.20 -5.64 -33.07
CA ASP A 60 22.17 -7.02 -32.60
C ASP A 60 23.60 -7.61 -32.57
N GLY A 61 24.48 -7.17 -33.48
CA GLY A 61 25.91 -7.47 -33.46
C GLY A 61 26.68 -6.78 -32.33
N ASP A 62 26.40 -5.50 -32.08
CA ASP A 62 26.99 -4.71 -30.98
C ASP A 62 25.92 -3.81 -30.33
N PRO A 63 25.30 -4.25 -29.21
CA PRO A 63 24.26 -3.48 -28.55
C PRO A 63 24.76 -2.13 -28.00
N LEU A 64 26.02 -2.05 -27.56
CA LEU A 64 26.55 -0.84 -26.93
C LEU A 64 26.78 0.29 -27.95
N ARG A 65 27.02 -0.07 -29.22
CA ARG A 65 27.09 0.90 -30.33
C ARG A 65 25.88 1.83 -30.35
N LEU A 66 24.69 1.29 -30.11
CA LEU A 66 23.46 2.08 -30.15
C LEU A 66 23.35 3.04 -28.94
N ILE A 67 23.71 2.59 -27.73
CA ILE A 67 23.80 3.48 -26.55
C ILE A 67 24.80 4.62 -26.80
N ASN A 68 25.98 4.32 -27.31
CA ASN A 68 27.00 5.34 -27.58
C ASN A 68 26.53 6.31 -28.66
N THR A 69 25.92 5.80 -29.73
CA THR A 69 25.33 6.65 -30.78
C THR A 69 24.23 7.56 -30.23
N MET A 70 23.39 7.07 -29.31
CA MET A 70 22.40 7.89 -28.63
C MET A 70 23.06 8.99 -27.80
N LYS A 71 24.08 8.68 -26.99
CA LYS A 71 24.83 9.67 -26.19
C LYS A 71 25.46 10.76 -27.06
N GLU A 72 26.03 10.40 -28.21
CA GLU A 72 26.72 11.32 -29.11
C GLU A 72 25.77 12.20 -29.92
N LYS A 73 24.69 11.63 -30.46
CA LYS A 73 23.82 12.33 -31.44
C LYS A 73 22.60 13.02 -30.82
N THR A 74 22.35 12.83 -29.53
CA THR A 74 21.19 13.42 -28.86
C THR A 74 21.55 14.74 -28.23
N SER A 75 20.81 15.81 -28.56
CA SER A 75 20.82 17.02 -27.75
C SER A 75 19.98 16.79 -26.50
N GLY A 76 20.61 16.74 -25.33
CA GLY A 76 19.95 16.42 -24.06
C GLY A 76 20.33 15.02 -23.53
N LEU A 77 19.53 14.50 -22.61
CA LEU A 77 19.71 13.18 -22.03
C LEU A 77 18.91 12.14 -22.85
N PRO A 78 19.58 11.23 -23.57
CA PRO A 78 18.89 10.16 -24.28
C PRO A 78 18.43 9.04 -23.34
N GLY A 79 17.41 8.31 -23.75
CA GLY A 79 17.02 7.07 -23.11
C GLY A 79 16.10 6.22 -23.97
N PHE A 80 15.72 5.07 -23.43
CA PHE A 80 14.91 4.08 -24.12
C PHE A 80 14.10 3.22 -23.15
N ARG A 81 13.09 2.53 -23.69
CA ARG A 81 12.28 1.54 -23.00
C ARG A 81 12.94 0.17 -23.08
N PHE A 82 12.96 -0.52 -21.94
CA PHE A 82 13.49 -1.85 -21.81
C PHE A 82 12.48 -2.78 -21.14
N PHE A 83 12.11 -3.86 -21.82
CA PHE A 83 11.20 -4.89 -21.31
C PHE A 83 11.97 -6.19 -21.02
N ASN A 84 11.37 -7.10 -20.25
CA ASN A 84 12.05 -8.33 -19.82
C ASN A 84 12.50 -9.25 -20.97
N ASN A 85 11.91 -9.12 -22.16
CA ASN A 85 12.19 -9.91 -23.35
C ASN A 85 13.12 -9.20 -24.34
N HIS A 86 13.67 -8.04 -23.98
CA HIS A 86 14.70 -7.36 -24.77
C HIS A 86 16.07 -7.98 -24.55
N ASP A 87 17.06 -7.54 -25.34
CA ASP A 87 18.43 -8.06 -25.27
C ASP A 87 19.04 -7.93 -23.86
N ALA A 88 19.24 -9.08 -23.20
CA ALA A 88 19.75 -9.15 -21.84
C ALA A 88 21.16 -8.54 -21.68
N ARG A 89 21.97 -8.49 -22.75
CA ARG A 89 23.31 -7.87 -22.71
C ARG A 89 23.24 -6.38 -22.37
N VAL A 90 22.15 -5.72 -22.76
CA VAL A 90 21.92 -4.29 -22.48
C VAL A 90 21.57 -4.10 -21.01
N LEU A 91 20.77 -4.99 -20.43
CA LEU A 91 20.45 -4.97 -19.01
C LEU A 91 21.72 -5.13 -18.15
N GLU A 92 22.57 -6.09 -18.50
CA GLU A 92 23.85 -6.34 -17.82
C GLU A 92 24.83 -5.15 -17.93
N HIS A 93 24.67 -4.30 -18.95
CA HIS A 93 25.44 -3.07 -19.07
C HIS A 93 24.82 -1.91 -18.27
N CYS A 94 23.52 -1.67 -18.44
CA CYS A 94 22.83 -0.53 -17.83
C CYS A 94 22.72 -0.63 -16.30
N LEU A 95 22.43 -1.83 -15.79
CA LEU A 95 22.14 -2.04 -14.38
C LEU A 95 23.34 -1.68 -13.47
N PRO A 96 24.59 -2.10 -13.75
CA PRO A 96 25.75 -1.69 -12.96
C PRO A 96 26.33 -0.30 -13.30
N ASP A 97 25.94 0.34 -14.40
CA ASP A 97 26.50 1.65 -14.79
C ASP A 97 25.93 2.81 -13.96
N PRO A 98 26.70 3.46 -13.05
CA PRO A 98 26.22 4.59 -12.25
C PRO A 98 25.86 5.84 -13.07
N ARG A 99 26.32 5.94 -14.34
CA ARG A 99 25.99 7.04 -15.25
C ARG A 99 24.73 6.77 -16.07
N CYS A 100 24.12 5.60 -15.93
CA CYS A 100 22.80 5.29 -16.47
C CYS A 100 21.73 5.56 -15.41
N ALA A 101 20.79 6.47 -15.64
CA ALA A 101 19.63 6.61 -14.74
C ALA A 101 18.63 5.47 -14.94
N LYS A 102 18.05 4.96 -13.85
CA LYS A 102 17.07 3.86 -13.89
C LYS A 102 15.70 4.41 -13.55
N ILE A 103 14.73 4.19 -14.44
CA ILE A 103 13.32 4.45 -14.21
C ILE A 103 12.61 3.11 -14.17
N ILE A 104 11.86 2.82 -13.12
CA ILE A 104 11.07 1.59 -13.00
C ILE A 104 9.59 1.97 -13.03
N LEU A 105 8.91 1.60 -14.12
CA LEU A 105 7.48 1.82 -14.29
C LEU A 105 6.71 0.57 -13.87
N THR A 106 5.86 0.73 -12.86
CA THR A 106 5.01 -0.34 -12.33
C THR A 106 3.54 -0.12 -12.69
N ARG A 107 2.79 -1.22 -12.83
CA ARG A 107 1.34 -1.21 -12.97
C ARG A 107 0.78 -2.48 -12.35
N ASN A 108 -0.48 -2.48 -11.91
CA ASN A 108 -1.16 -3.69 -11.48
C ASN A 108 -1.02 -4.80 -12.56
N PRO A 109 -0.44 -5.97 -12.23
CA PRO A 109 -0.25 -7.07 -13.17
C PRO A 109 -1.56 -7.56 -13.79
N LEU A 110 -2.65 -7.56 -13.02
CA LEU A 110 -3.97 -7.99 -13.49
C LEU A 110 -4.53 -7.05 -14.56
N ASP A 111 -4.45 -5.74 -14.32
CA ASP A 111 -4.89 -4.73 -15.29
C ASP A 111 -4.06 -4.75 -16.57
N SER A 112 -2.75 -4.98 -16.43
CA SER A 112 -1.83 -5.10 -17.56
C SER A 112 -2.13 -6.35 -18.39
N TYR A 113 -2.37 -7.48 -17.71
CA TYR A 113 -2.71 -8.76 -18.33
C TYR A 113 -4.05 -8.70 -19.08
N VAL A 114 -5.12 -8.22 -18.43
CA VAL A 114 -6.43 -8.07 -19.10
C VAL A 114 -6.32 -7.12 -20.27
N SER A 115 -5.58 -6.03 -20.13
CA SER A 115 -5.33 -5.12 -21.25
C SER A 115 -4.55 -5.76 -22.40
N TRP A 116 -3.62 -6.68 -22.11
CA TRP A 116 -2.86 -7.41 -23.11
C TRP A 116 -3.74 -8.44 -23.84
N LYS A 117 -4.57 -9.21 -23.12
CA LYS A 117 -5.55 -10.14 -23.70
C LYS A 117 -6.52 -9.42 -24.64
N ILE A 118 -7.00 -8.24 -24.25
CA ILE A 118 -7.92 -7.44 -25.09
C ILE A 118 -7.21 -7.03 -26.39
N ALA A 119 -5.96 -6.54 -26.30
CA ALA A 119 -5.21 -6.14 -27.48
C ALA A 119 -4.92 -7.32 -28.43
N GLN A 120 -4.60 -8.51 -27.88
CA GLN A 120 -4.43 -9.74 -28.66
C GLN A 120 -5.73 -10.14 -29.37
N ALA A 121 -6.88 -9.95 -28.71
CA ALA A 121 -8.19 -10.27 -29.29
C ALA A 121 -8.69 -9.23 -30.31
N THR A 122 -8.20 -7.98 -30.28
CA THR A 122 -8.71 -6.88 -31.11
C THR A 122 -7.75 -6.38 -32.19
N ASP A 123 -6.53 -6.90 -32.27
CA ASP A 123 -5.49 -6.54 -33.25
C ASP A 123 -5.13 -5.03 -33.30
N GLN A 124 -5.48 -4.26 -32.26
CA GLN A 124 -5.27 -2.81 -32.19
C GLN A 124 -4.03 -2.44 -31.37
N TRP A 125 -2.94 -2.10 -32.06
CA TRP A 125 -1.65 -1.74 -31.46
C TRP A 125 -1.44 -0.24 -31.23
N LYS A 126 -2.28 0.65 -31.81
CA LYS A 126 -2.28 2.11 -31.55
C LYS A 126 -3.69 2.67 -31.48
N LEU A 127 -4.05 3.25 -30.32
CA LEU A 127 -5.29 3.99 -30.10
C LEU A 127 -5.18 5.38 -30.74
N THR A 128 -5.22 5.47 -32.07
CA THR A 128 -5.21 6.77 -32.77
C THR A 128 -6.51 7.08 -33.53
N GLU A 129 -7.41 6.13 -33.75
CA GLU A 129 -8.68 6.41 -34.43
C GLU A 129 -9.88 5.79 -33.72
N PHE A 130 -10.72 6.66 -33.16
CA PHE A 130 -11.98 6.31 -32.53
C PHE A 130 -13.10 6.33 -33.55
N LYS A 131 -13.66 5.17 -33.89
CA LYS A 131 -15.07 5.09 -34.30
C LYS A 131 -15.82 3.81 -33.96
N ASN A 132 -15.21 2.78 -33.37
CA ASN A 132 -15.94 1.60 -32.89
C ASN A 132 -15.18 0.89 -31.76
N GLN A 133 -15.43 1.25 -30.50
CA GLN A 133 -15.03 0.39 -29.37
C GLN A 133 -15.98 -0.80 -29.34
N ARG A 134 -15.59 -1.93 -29.96
CA ARG A 134 -16.19 -3.21 -29.61
C ARG A 134 -15.70 -3.57 -28.22
N THR A 135 -16.63 -3.68 -27.28
CA THR A 135 -16.47 -4.24 -25.93
C THR A 135 -16.12 -5.72 -26.04
N ALA A 136 -14.89 -6.02 -26.45
CA ALA A 136 -14.38 -7.38 -26.44
C ALA A 136 -14.14 -7.79 -24.98
N LYS A 137 -14.98 -8.68 -24.46
CA LYS A 137 -14.73 -9.37 -23.20
C LYS A 137 -13.69 -10.47 -23.44
N VAL A 138 -12.71 -10.57 -22.56
CA VAL A 138 -11.67 -11.60 -22.61
C VAL A 138 -11.90 -12.66 -21.55
N VAL A 139 -11.50 -13.89 -21.85
CA VAL A 139 -11.48 -14.98 -20.87
C VAL A 139 -10.17 -14.88 -20.08
N PHE A 140 -10.28 -14.88 -18.76
CA PHE A 140 -9.15 -15.00 -17.84
C PHE A 140 -8.70 -16.46 -17.76
N ASP A 141 -7.44 -16.71 -18.07
CA ASP A 141 -6.76 -17.99 -17.85
C ASP A 141 -5.82 -17.90 -16.64
N LYS A 142 -6.07 -18.74 -15.63
CA LYS A 142 -5.31 -18.81 -14.38
C LYS A 142 -3.83 -19.18 -14.61
N THR A 143 -3.58 -20.17 -15.46
CA THR A 143 -2.23 -20.70 -15.72
C THR A 143 -1.41 -19.69 -16.52
N GLU A 144 -2.02 -19.09 -17.54
CA GLU A 144 -1.39 -18.03 -18.33
C GLU A 144 -1.06 -16.81 -17.46
N PHE A 145 -1.99 -16.39 -16.60
CA PHE A 145 -1.76 -15.29 -15.67
C PHE A 145 -0.66 -15.60 -14.65
N ALA A 146 -0.65 -16.80 -14.06
CA ALA A 146 0.39 -17.20 -13.12
C ALA A 146 1.79 -17.21 -13.77
N ASN A 147 1.90 -17.72 -15.00
CA ASN A 147 3.15 -17.70 -15.76
C ASN A 147 3.59 -16.26 -16.11
N HIS A 148 2.64 -15.39 -16.46
CA HIS A 148 2.91 -13.97 -16.69
C HIS A 148 3.43 -13.29 -15.42
N LEU A 149 2.76 -13.50 -14.29
CA LEU A 149 3.14 -12.94 -13.00
C LEU A 149 4.53 -13.41 -12.54
N ALA A 150 4.84 -14.70 -12.69
CA ALA A 150 6.16 -15.25 -12.34
C ALA A 150 7.30 -14.61 -13.13
N LYS A 151 7.09 -14.34 -14.44
CA LYS A 151 8.08 -13.64 -15.29
C LYS A 151 8.30 -12.21 -14.82
N LEU A 152 7.22 -11.48 -14.53
CA LEU A 152 7.28 -10.13 -13.99
C LEU A 152 8.04 -10.08 -12.67
N GLN A 153 7.72 -10.97 -11.74
CA GLN A 153 8.38 -11.05 -10.43
C GLN A 153 9.87 -11.37 -10.57
N THR A 154 10.23 -12.33 -11.42
CA THR A 154 11.63 -12.69 -11.67
C THR A 154 12.43 -11.50 -12.19
N PHE A 155 11.85 -10.74 -13.12
CA PHE A 155 12.47 -9.54 -13.65
C PHE A 155 12.64 -8.45 -12.58
N GLN A 156 11.60 -8.18 -11.78
CA GLN A 156 11.67 -7.20 -10.68
C GLN A 156 12.71 -7.58 -9.62
N LEU A 157 12.80 -8.86 -9.23
CA LEU A 157 13.83 -9.33 -8.30
C LEU A 157 15.23 -9.16 -8.87
N ARG A 158 15.43 -9.37 -10.18
CA ARG A 158 16.70 -9.13 -10.86
C ARG A 158 17.09 -7.65 -10.83
N LEU A 159 16.16 -6.74 -11.13
CA LEU A 159 16.38 -5.30 -11.04
C LEU A 159 16.75 -4.88 -9.61
N MET A 160 15.97 -5.31 -8.62
CA MET A 160 16.19 -5.01 -7.21
C MET A 160 17.57 -5.50 -6.75
N LYS A 161 17.93 -6.76 -7.05
CA LYS A 161 19.23 -7.32 -6.69
C LYS A 161 20.37 -6.56 -7.36
N GLY A 162 20.24 -6.20 -8.64
CA GLY A 162 21.27 -5.43 -9.35
C GLY A 162 21.47 -4.04 -8.77
N LEU A 163 20.39 -3.31 -8.45
CA LEU A 163 20.47 -2.01 -7.78
C LEU A 163 21.14 -2.12 -6.40
N GLN A 164 20.72 -3.10 -5.59
CA GLN A 164 21.29 -3.33 -4.25
C GLN A 164 22.77 -3.69 -4.28
N THR A 165 23.17 -4.59 -5.18
CA THR A 165 24.57 -5.05 -5.28
C THR A 165 25.51 -3.99 -5.85
N THR A 166 24.97 -3.01 -6.56
CA THR A 166 25.76 -1.91 -7.16
C THR A 166 25.62 -0.59 -6.39
N GLY A 167 24.85 -0.57 -5.30
CA GLY A 167 24.65 0.62 -4.47
C GLY A 167 23.87 1.74 -5.16
N GLN A 168 23.06 1.40 -6.16
CA GLN A 168 22.33 2.37 -6.98
C GLN A 168 20.84 2.44 -6.61
N THR A 169 20.19 3.53 -7.02
CA THR A 169 18.74 3.72 -6.87
C THR A 169 18.07 3.92 -8.23
N ALA A 170 16.75 3.78 -8.27
CA ALA A 170 15.90 4.04 -9.42
C ALA A 170 14.77 5.01 -9.07
N PHE A 171 14.29 5.76 -10.06
CA PHE A 171 13.05 6.49 -9.95
C PHE A 171 11.87 5.54 -10.20
N TYR A 172 11.09 5.28 -9.16
CA TYR A 172 9.90 4.46 -9.26
C TYR A 172 8.70 5.34 -9.61
N ILE A 173 7.91 4.90 -10.58
CA ILE A 173 6.68 5.59 -11.00
C ILE A 173 5.60 4.55 -11.29
N ALA A 174 4.40 4.74 -10.74
CA ALA A 174 3.27 3.90 -11.09
C ALA A 174 2.52 4.45 -12.31
N TYR A 175 1.78 3.58 -13.01
CA TYR A 175 0.94 3.97 -14.14
C TYR A 175 -0.03 5.10 -13.77
N GLU A 176 -0.57 5.03 -12.55
CA GLU A 176 -1.56 5.96 -12.00
C GLU A 176 -0.97 7.35 -11.73
N ASP A 177 0.36 7.44 -11.58
CA ASP A 177 1.08 8.69 -11.29
C ASP A 177 1.55 9.41 -12.57
N ILE A 178 1.52 8.75 -13.74
CA ILE A 178 1.92 9.38 -15.02
C ILE A 178 1.13 10.68 -15.34
N PRO A 179 -0.19 10.80 -15.04
CA PRO A 179 -0.93 12.04 -15.23
C PRO A 179 -0.56 13.18 -14.27
N ASP A 180 0.28 12.94 -13.27
CA ASP A 180 0.69 13.94 -12.30
C ASP A 180 1.91 14.74 -12.81
N VAL A 181 1.70 16.04 -13.04
CA VAL A 181 2.72 16.97 -13.54
C VAL A 181 3.88 17.10 -12.55
N ASP A 182 3.61 17.09 -11.25
CA ASP A 182 4.63 17.23 -10.22
C ASP A 182 5.53 15.99 -10.16
N VAL A 183 4.95 14.80 -10.34
CA VAL A 183 5.71 13.54 -10.44
C VAL A 183 6.63 13.55 -11.66
N LEU A 184 6.15 13.99 -12.83
CA LEU A 184 6.96 14.07 -14.04
C LEU A 184 8.06 15.14 -13.95
N ASN A 185 7.78 16.26 -13.30
CA ASN A 185 8.79 17.27 -12.99
C ASN A 185 9.81 16.76 -11.95
N GLY A 186 9.38 15.92 -11.00
CA GLY A 186 10.26 15.17 -10.10
C GLY A 186 11.18 14.19 -10.83
N LEU A 187 10.67 13.50 -11.86
CA LEU A 187 11.48 12.67 -12.75
C LEU A 187 12.52 13.52 -13.50
N ALA A 188 12.16 14.69 -13.99
CA ALA A 188 13.10 15.61 -14.64
C ALA A 188 14.23 16.06 -13.68
N ILE A 189 13.89 16.36 -12.42
CA ILE A 189 14.88 16.66 -11.36
C ILE A 189 15.80 15.46 -11.13
N HIS A 190 15.23 14.26 -10.97
CA HIS A 190 15.99 13.04 -10.78
C HIS A 190 16.99 12.81 -11.92
N LEU A 191 16.57 13.02 -13.17
CA LEU A 191 17.42 12.90 -14.36
C LEU A 191 18.46 14.03 -14.51
N GLY A 192 18.42 15.04 -13.64
CA GLY A 192 19.37 16.16 -13.65
C GLY A 192 19.16 17.12 -14.82
N VAL A 193 17.94 17.26 -15.34
CA VAL A 193 17.60 18.20 -16.41
C VAL A 193 16.76 19.37 -15.89
N GLU A 194 16.88 20.53 -16.53
CA GLU A 194 16.17 21.76 -16.13
C GLU A 194 14.76 21.87 -16.73
N GLY A 195 14.46 21.15 -17.82
CA GLY A 195 13.17 21.21 -18.49
C GLY A 195 12.02 20.78 -17.57
N ARG A 196 10.89 21.48 -17.67
CA ARG A 196 9.66 21.21 -16.92
C ARG A 196 8.46 21.24 -17.86
N ILE A 197 7.39 20.60 -17.43
CA ILE A 197 6.08 20.66 -18.11
C ILE A 197 5.05 21.27 -17.17
N GLU A 198 4.10 22.01 -17.75
CA GLU A 198 2.96 22.61 -17.02
C GLU A 198 1.68 21.77 -17.19
N GLN A 199 1.64 20.91 -18.21
CA GLN A 199 0.50 20.06 -18.52
C GLN A 199 0.96 18.76 -19.17
N ILE A 200 0.18 17.70 -18.95
CA ILE A 200 0.34 16.41 -19.61
C ILE A 200 0.04 16.52 -21.11
N SER A 201 0.72 15.71 -21.91
CA SER A 201 0.45 15.61 -23.34
C SER A 201 -1.02 15.21 -23.59
N LYS A 202 -1.76 16.10 -24.27
CA LYS A 202 -3.17 15.90 -24.63
C LYS A 202 -3.41 14.77 -25.65
N SER A 203 -2.34 14.16 -26.16
CA SER A 203 -2.39 13.12 -27.19
C SER A 203 -2.91 11.77 -26.68
N LEU A 204 -2.85 11.51 -25.37
CA LEU A 204 -3.45 10.33 -24.74
C LEU A 204 -4.56 10.76 -23.77
N LYS A 205 -5.80 10.85 -24.26
CA LYS A 205 -6.97 11.05 -23.41
C LYS A 205 -7.20 9.84 -22.50
N ARG A 206 -7.45 10.11 -21.22
CA ARG A 206 -7.99 9.18 -20.23
C ARG A 206 -9.35 8.66 -20.75
N GLN A 207 -9.35 7.49 -21.39
CA GLN A 207 -10.59 6.75 -21.63
C GLN A 207 -11.05 6.23 -20.27
N ASN A 208 -12.29 6.49 -19.88
CA ASN A 208 -12.91 5.86 -18.71
C ASN A 208 -12.65 4.35 -18.80
N PRO A 209 -11.80 3.78 -17.93
CA PRO A 209 -11.52 2.36 -18.01
C PRO A 209 -12.77 1.66 -17.52
N ALA A 210 -13.47 0.96 -18.42
CA ALA A 210 -14.51 0.02 -18.03
C ALA A 210 -13.94 -0.91 -16.93
N SER A 211 -14.77 -1.28 -15.96
CA SER A 211 -14.31 -2.08 -14.83
C SER A 211 -13.76 -3.43 -15.30
N LEU A 212 -12.94 -4.11 -14.50
CA LEU A 212 -12.48 -5.47 -14.83
C LEU A 212 -13.68 -6.41 -15.08
N ARG A 213 -14.80 -6.19 -14.38
CA ARG A 213 -16.06 -6.92 -14.56
C ARG A 213 -16.68 -6.73 -15.96
N ASP A 214 -16.48 -5.56 -16.56
CA ASP A 214 -16.98 -5.27 -17.91
C ASP A 214 -16.07 -5.84 -19.00
N LYS A 215 -14.81 -6.12 -18.67
CA LYS A 215 -13.74 -6.56 -19.58
C LYS A 215 -13.50 -8.07 -19.55
N VAL A 216 -13.85 -8.76 -18.47
CA VAL A 216 -13.57 -10.19 -18.29
C VAL A 216 -14.89 -10.97 -18.32
N SER A 217 -14.99 -11.97 -19.20
CA SER A 217 -16.22 -12.76 -19.36
C SER A 217 -16.44 -13.74 -18.20
N ASN A 218 -15.38 -14.33 -17.64
CA ASN A 218 -15.40 -15.23 -16.48
C ASN A 218 -14.88 -14.55 -15.21
N TYR A 219 -15.42 -13.38 -14.89
CA TYR A 219 -14.96 -12.55 -13.77
C TYR A 219 -14.99 -13.29 -12.42
N ASP A 220 -16.04 -14.05 -12.12
CA ASP A 220 -16.16 -14.76 -10.83
C ASP A 220 -15.14 -15.92 -10.71
N GLU A 221 -14.83 -16.60 -11.82
CA GLU A 221 -13.75 -17.59 -11.89
C GLU A 221 -12.37 -16.94 -11.70
N MET A 222 -12.15 -15.76 -12.30
CA MET A 222 -10.94 -14.97 -12.10
C MET A 222 -10.75 -14.61 -10.62
N ILE A 223 -11.78 -14.12 -9.93
CA ILE A 223 -11.69 -13.80 -8.49
C ILE A 223 -11.35 -15.05 -7.67
N THR A 224 -11.97 -16.18 -7.97
CA THR A 224 -11.68 -17.46 -7.31
C THR A 224 -10.23 -17.89 -7.56
N ALA A 225 -9.77 -17.83 -8.81
CA ALA A 225 -8.42 -18.17 -9.21
C ALA A 225 -7.34 -17.25 -8.62
N LEU A 226 -7.64 -15.96 -8.48
CA LEU A 226 -6.74 -14.98 -7.86
C LEU A 226 -6.60 -15.21 -6.35
N THR A 227 -7.65 -15.72 -5.69
CA THR A 227 -7.61 -16.09 -4.27
C THR A 227 -6.56 -17.19 -4.02
N ASP A 228 -6.36 -18.10 -4.96
CA ASP A 228 -5.34 -19.17 -4.88
C ASP A 228 -3.92 -18.70 -5.29
N ILE A 229 -3.81 -17.68 -6.14
CA ILE A 229 -2.53 -17.16 -6.66
C ILE A 229 -1.90 -16.15 -5.68
N ASP A 230 -2.70 -15.55 -4.80
CA ASP A 230 -2.25 -14.54 -3.84
C ASP A 230 -1.52 -15.11 -2.61
N HIS A 231 -0.52 -15.96 -2.86
CA HIS A 231 0.37 -16.46 -1.81
C HIS A 231 1.70 -15.72 -1.75
N PHE A 232 2.17 -15.12 -2.84
CA PHE A 232 3.36 -14.27 -2.80
C PHE A 232 3.28 -13.14 -3.85
N ASN A 233 3.18 -11.90 -3.37
CA ASN A 233 3.47 -10.64 -4.09
C ASN A 233 2.38 -9.87 -4.87
N LEU A 234 1.09 -9.90 -4.47
CA LEU A 234 0.15 -8.79 -4.79
C LEU A 234 0.06 -7.73 -3.66
N ASN A 235 0.71 -7.99 -2.52
CA ASN A 235 0.85 -7.06 -1.39
C ASN A 235 1.83 -5.88 -1.63
N HIS A 236 2.16 -5.57 -2.88
CA HIS A 236 2.92 -4.38 -3.25
C HIS A 236 2.02 -3.22 -3.71
N THR A 237 0.76 -3.15 -3.26
CA THR A 237 0.19 -1.83 -3.01
C THR A 237 1.06 -1.17 -1.94
N PRO A 238 1.77 -0.06 -2.24
CA PRO A 238 2.57 0.63 -1.24
C PRO A 238 1.68 0.86 -0.01
N SER A 239 2.09 0.32 1.14
CA SER A 239 1.48 0.73 2.39
C SER A 239 1.91 2.17 2.63
N PHE A 240 1.04 3.13 2.32
CA PHE A 240 1.28 4.54 2.63
C PHE A 240 1.19 4.82 4.13
N GLU A 241 0.63 3.88 4.89
CA GLU A 241 0.70 3.93 6.35
C GLU A 241 2.16 3.90 6.83
N PRO A 242 2.55 4.85 7.71
CA PRO A 242 3.87 4.87 8.30
C PRO A 242 4.20 3.57 9.04
N ARG A 243 5.44 3.08 8.87
CA ARG A 243 5.95 1.95 9.67
C ARG A 243 5.90 2.30 11.15
N ARG A 244 5.52 1.32 11.98
CA ARG A 244 5.47 1.48 13.43
C ARG A 244 6.71 0.91 14.09
N GLY A 245 7.18 1.59 15.14
CA GLY A 245 8.19 1.04 16.04
C GLY A 245 7.59 0.02 17.02
N PRO A 246 8.39 -0.55 17.94
CA PRO A 246 7.92 -1.58 18.86
C PRO A 246 6.99 -1.07 19.97
N VAL A 247 6.99 0.23 20.26
CA VAL A 247 6.11 0.84 21.30
C VAL A 247 6.34 0.25 22.71
N VAL A 248 7.58 -0.11 23.04
CA VAL A 248 7.96 -0.71 24.35
C VAL A 248 7.42 0.05 25.58
N PRO A 249 7.41 1.40 25.63
CA PRO A 249 6.84 2.13 26.78
C PRO A 249 5.36 1.86 27.06
N GLY A 250 4.60 1.42 26.06
CA GLY A 250 3.19 1.08 26.21
C GLY A 250 2.94 -0.33 26.75
N TYR A 251 3.96 -1.18 26.91
CA TYR A 251 3.77 -2.54 27.39
C TYR A 251 3.46 -2.57 28.88
N ILE A 252 2.67 -3.56 29.28
CA ILE A 252 2.16 -3.66 30.65
C ILE A 252 2.31 -5.11 31.07
N ALA A 253 2.91 -5.35 32.23
CA ALA A 253 3.03 -6.68 32.81
C ALA A 253 2.22 -6.77 34.10
N ALA A 254 1.72 -7.97 34.41
CA ALA A 254 1.30 -8.27 35.77
C ALA A 254 2.54 -8.28 36.68
N ASN A 255 2.40 -7.82 37.92
CA ASN A 255 3.54 -7.77 38.84
C ASN A 255 3.92 -9.17 39.36
N THR A 256 2.92 -10.00 39.65
CA THR A 256 3.12 -11.33 40.26
C THR A 256 2.90 -12.51 39.30
N ALA A 257 2.35 -12.27 38.11
CA ALA A 257 2.20 -13.27 37.06
C ALA A 257 3.12 -12.96 35.88
N PRO A 258 3.76 -13.96 35.23
CA PRO A 258 4.69 -13.72 34.13
C PRO A 258 3.94 -13.49 32.79
N LEU A 259 2.96 -12.57 32.81
CA LEU A 259 2.13 -12.16 31.68
C LEU A 259 2.45 -10.73 31.28
N MET A 260 2.52 -10.48 29.97
CA MET A 260 2.75 -9.16 29.40
C MET A 260 1.78 -8.85 28.28
N TYR A 261 1.05 -7.75 28.42
CA TYR A 261 0.15 -7.22 27.43
C TYR A 261 0.86 -6.15 26.56
N LEU A 262 0.72 -6.29 25.24
CA LEU A 262 1.17 -5.34 24.23
C LEU A 262 -0.09 -4.66 23.66
N PRO A 263 -0.45 -3.45 24.12
CA PRO A 263 -1.72 -2.85 23.74
C PRO A 263 -1.73 -2.32 22.31
N ILE A 264 -2.88 -2.48 21.66
CA ILE A 264 -3.23 -1.78 20.42
C ILE A 264 -4.24 -0.70 20.78
N LYS A 265 -3.88 0.57 20.50
CA LYS A 265 -4.77 1.71 20.77
C LYS A 265 -6.08 1.55 19.99
N GLY A 266 -7.20 1.84 20.65
CA GLY A 266 -8.56 1.58 20.13
C GLY A 266 -9.06 0.13 20.31
N GLY A 267 -8.31 -0.74 20.98
CA GLY A 267 -8.75 -2.06 21.44
C GLY A 267 -9.38 -2.04 22.85
N PRO A 268 -9.70 -3.22 23.44
CA PRO A 268 -10.29 -3.33 24.78
C PRO A 268 -9.28 -3.12 25.92
N ASP A 269 -8.51 -2.03 25.86
CA ASP A 269 -7.37 -1.77 26.75
C ASP A 269 -7.75 -1.78 28.23
N ARG A 270 -8.86 -1.12 28.59
CA ARG A 270 -9.38 -1.08 29.96
C ARG A 270 -9.69 -2.49 30.49
N GLN A 271 -10.43 -3.28 29.73
CA GLN A 271 -10.85 -4.62 30.16
C GLN A 271 -9.65 -5.54 30.37
N VAL A 272 -8.67 -5.48 29.46
CA VAL A 272 -7.45 -6.30 29.54
C VAL A 272 -6.58 -5.86 30.73
N ARG A 273 -6.45 -4.56 30.99
CA ARG A 273 -5.68 -4.05 32.14
C ARG A 273 -6.32 -4.43 33.47
N GLU A 274 -7.64 -4.28 33.59
CA GLU A 274 -8.38 -4.67 34.80
C GLU A 274 -8.26 -6.18 35.05
N TRP A 275 -8.42 -7.01 34.02
CA TRP A 275 -8.19 -8.45 34.12
C TRP A 275 -6.73 -8.79 34.49
N LEU A 276 -5.75 -8.15 33.83
CA LEU A 276 -4.33 -8.40 34.08
C LEU A 276 -3.94 -7.99 35.50
N SER A 277 -4.55 -6.92 36.01
CA SER A 277 -4.40 -6.47 37.39
C SER A 277 -4.98 -7.51 38.35
N ALA A 278 -6.22 -7.97 38.11
CA ALA A 278 -6.89 -8.97 38.95
C ALA A 278 -6.18 -10.33 39.01
N ILE A 279 -5.46 -10.70 37.94
CA ILE A 279 -4.58 -11.89 37.96
C ILE A 279 -3.31 -11.66 38.79
N SER A 280 -2.84 -10.42 38.89
CA SER A 280 -1.76 -10.12 39.82
C SER A 280 -2.31 -10.23 41.24
N GLN A 281 -1.74 -11.12 42.07
CA GLN A 281 -2.20 -11.39 43.43
C GLN A 281 -2.29 -10.12 44.32
N ASP A 282 -1.53 -9.08 43.97
CA ASP A 282 -1.48 -7.78 44.64
C ASP A 282 -2.25 -6.67 43.90
N ASN A 283 -3.00 -7.01 42.85
CA ASN A 283 -3.73 -6.08 41.98
C ASN A 283 -2.85 -4.95 41.42
N SER A 284 -1.57 -5.23 41.13
CA SER A 284 -0.64 -4.25 40.60
C SER A 284 -0.09 -4.61 39.23
N LEU A 285 0.15 -3.57 38.43
CA LEU A 285 0.69 -3.64 37.08
C LEU A 285 2.05 -2.94 37.02
N VAL A 286 2.96 -3.50 36.21
CA VAL A 286 4.25 -2.90 35.90
C VAL A 286 4.19 -2.33 34.48
N GLY A 287 4.43 -1.03 34.35
CA GLY A 287 4.42 -0.32 33.06
C GLY A 287 5.70 0.46 32.78
N GLU A 288 5.60 1.43 31.86
CA GLU A 288 6.66 2.40 31.54
C GLU A 288 8.01 1.77 31.18
N PHE A 289 7.96 0.65 30.47
CA PHE A 289 9.19 -0.04 30.08
C PHE A 289 10.04 0.79 29.11
N ASN A 290 11.34 0.68 29.26
CA ASN A 290 12.28 0.92 28.18
C ASN A 290 12.94 -0.42 27.81
N GLN A 291 13.72 -0.44 26.72
CA GLN A 291 14.32 -1.69 26.26
C GLN A 291 15.23 -2.37 27.31
N LYS A 292 15.84 -1.62 28.22
CA LYS A 292 16.71 -2.17 29.29
C LYS A 292 15.86 -2.78 30.41
N THR A 293 14.84 -2.07 30.88
CA THR A 293 13.96 -2.58 31.95
C THR A 293 13.13 -3.76 31.47
N LEU A 294 12.69 -3.76 30.20
CA LEU A 294 12.00 -4.90 29.60
C LEU A 294 12.88 -6.15 29.50
N ARG A 295 14.14 -6.01 29.06
CA ARG A 295 15.10 -7.14 29.06
C ARG A 295 15.36 -7.66 30.48
N LYS A 296 15.41 -6.78 31.48
CA LYS A 296 15.53 -7.18 32.89
C LYS A 296 14.30 -7.96 33.35
N TRP A 297 13.09 -7.47 33.06
CA TRP A 297 11.84 -8.16 33.39
C TRP A 297 11.80 -9.56 32.76
N LYS A 298 12.14 -9.69 31.47
CA LYS A 298 12.17 -11.00 30.78
C LYS A 298 13.12 -12.00 31.43
N ARG A 299 14.31 -11.57 31.86
CA ARG A 299 15.28 -12.45 32.55
C ARG A 299 14.80 -12.88 33.93
N ASN A 300 14.06 -12.01 34.62
CA ASN A 300 13.52 -12.30 35.94
C ASN A 300 12.23 -13.13 35.88
N ASN A 301 11.60 -13.25 34.71
CA ASN A 301 10.37 -14.00 34.49
C ASN A 301 10.57 -15.07 33.39
N PRO A 302 11.38 -16.12 33.64
CA PRO A 302 11.51 -17.22 32.69
C PRO A 302 10.15 -17.91 32.48
N GLY A 303 9.83 -18.26 31.24
CA GLY A 303 8.52 -18.82 30.89
C GLY A 303 7.41 -17.79 30.70
N HIS A 304 7.73 -16.48 30.70
CA HIS A 304 6.73 -15.45 30.44
C HIS A 304 5.98 -15.64 29.13
N ARG A 305 4.74 -15.15 29.10
CA ARG A 305 3.90 -15.07 27.92
C ARG A 305 3.52 -13.62 27.62
N SER A 306 3.80 -13.19 26.40
CA SER A 306 3.31 -11.92 25.87
C SER A 306 2.06 -12.13 25.04
N PHE A 307 1.15 -11.17 25.03
CA PHE A 307 -0.05 -11.24 24.20
C PHE A 307 -0.52 -9.86 23.78
N THR A 308 -1.38 -9.83 22.77
CA THR A 308 -2.12 -8.64 22.32
C THR A 308 -3.55 -9.04 22.01
N VAL A 309 -4.45 -8.06 21.94
CA VAL A 309 -5.84 -8.26 21.54
C VAL A 309 -6.13 -7.45 20.28
N ILE A 310 -6.67 -8.12 19.25
CA ILE A 310 -7.20 -7.49 18.04
C ILE A 310 -8.73 -7.41 18.10
N ARG A 311 -9.26 -6.32 17.56
CA ARG A 311 -10.68 -5.98 17.52
C ARG A 311 -11.16 -5.96 16.08
N HIS A 312 -12.44 -6.23 15.84
CA HIS A 312 -13.02 -6.11 14.50
C HIS A 312 -12.77 -4.68 13.96
N PRO A 313 -12.23 -4.49 12.74
CA PRO A 313 -11.73 -3.18 12.29
C PRO A 313 -12.77 -2.06 12.36
N LEU A 314 -14.02 -2.36 11.98
CA LEU A 314 -15.13 -1.42 12.09
C LEU A 314 -15.46 -1.02 13.54
N VAL A 315 -15.42 -1.96 14.48
CA VAL A 315 -15.66 -1.69 15.91
C VAL A 315 -14.55 -0.79 16.46
N ARG A 316 -13.30 -1.06 16.06
CA ARG A 316 -12.15 -0.24 16.44
C ARG A 316 -12.22 1.17 15.85
N ALA A 317 -12.64 1.30 14.59
CA ALA A 317 -12.82 2.61 13.96
C ALA A 317 -13.90 3.44 14.66
N HIS A 318 -15.01 2.81 15.06
CA HIS A 318 -16.08 3.47 15.81
C HIS A 318 -15.62 3.91 17.20
N ALA A 319 -14.91 3.05 17.94
CA ALA A 319 -14.29 3.43 19.20
C ALA A 319 -13.33 4.62 19.02
N ALA A 320 -12.45 4.59 18.01
CA ALA A 320 -11.53 5.69 17.73
C ALA A 320 -12.25 7.00 17.38
N PHE A 321 -13.37 6.93 16.64
CA PHE A 321 -14.22 8.08 16.37
C PHE A 321 -14.83 8.64 17.66
N CYS A 322 -15.43 7.78 18.49
CA CYS A 322 -16.09 8.19 19.72
C CYS A 322 -15.09 8.76 20.75
N ASP A 323 -14.00 8.04 21.03
CA ASP A 323 -13.04 8.35 22.10
C ASP A 323 -12.17 9.57 21.76
N TYR A 324 -11.71 9.69 20.51
CA TYR A 324 -10.68 10.67 20.17
C TYR A 324 -11.20 11.86 19.36
N ILE A 325 -12.34 11.73 18.67
CA ILE A 325 -12.85 12.76 17.75
C ILE A 325 -14.17 13.35 18.22
N LEU A 326 -15.15 12.51 18.60
CA LEU A 326 -16.47 12.99 19.02
C LEU A 326 -16.42 13.55 20.44
N ASP A 327 -15.74 12.85 21.34
CA ASP A 327 -15.54 13.30 22.71
C ASP A 327 -14.69 14.59 22.78
N THR A 328 -14.85 15.30 23.89
CA THR A 328 -14.14 16.55 24.20
C THR A 328 -13.40 16.48 25.53
N GLY A 329 -13.21 15.27 26.07
CA GLY A 329 -12.43 15.01 27.28
C GLY A 329 -10.92 15.18 27.12
N GLU A 330 -10.17 14.93 28.20
CA GLU A 330 -8.72 15.12 28.28
C GLU A 330 -7.94 14.24 27.27
N ASP A 331 -8.41 13.03 27.00
CA ASP A 331 -7.78 12.08 26.07
C ASP A 331 -8.17 12.31 24.60
N SER A 332 -9.07 13.25 24.31
CA SER A 332 -9.53 13.58 22.96
C SER A 332 -8.48 14.34 22.14
N TYR A 333 -8.69 14.46 20.83
CA TYR A 333 -7.79 15.15 19.92
C TYR A 333 -8.40 16.47 19.39
N PRO A 334 -8.42 17.55 20.19
CA PRO A 334 -9.16 18.78 19.86
C PRO A 334 -8.71 19.44 18.55
N GLU A 335 -7.41 19.47 18.24
CA GLU A 335 -6.87 20.05 17.00
C GLU A 335 -7.26 19.24 15.75
N ILE A 336 -7.18 17.90 15.85
CA ILE A 336 -7.57 17.00 14.76
C ILE A 336 -9.07 17.09 14.55
N ARG A 337 -9.85 17.07 15.63
CA ARG A 337 -11.30 17.24 15.62
C ARG A 337 -11.71 18.53 14.92
N GLU A 338 -11.11 19.65 15.27
CA GLU A 338 -11.44 20.95 14.65
C GLU A 338 -11.08 20.99 13.16
N THR A 339 -9.96 20.38 12.78
CA THR A 339 -9.58 20.23 11.36
C THR A 339 -10.59 19.36 10.60
N LEU A 340 -11.03 18.23 11.18
CA LEU A 340 -12.03 17.37 10.58
C LEU A 340 -13.37 18.10 10.40
N ARG A 341 -13.79 18.88 11.40
CA ARG A 341 -15.02 19.67 11.35
C ARG A 341 -14.97 20.78 10.28
N THR A 342 -13.87 21.51 10.19
CA THR A 342 -13.77 22.71 9.34
C THR A 342 -13.31 22.41 7.91
N VAL A 343 -12.30 21.56 7.74
CA VAL A 343 -11.70 21.25 6.43
C VAL A 343 -12.41 20.07 5.78
N TYR A 344 -12.56 18.97 6.51
CA TYR A 344 -13.19 17.74 6.01
C TYR A 344 -14.72 17.75 6.15
N LYS A 345 -15.30 18.85 6.65
CA LYS A 345 -16.74 19.07 6.82
C LYS A 345 -17.44 17.94 7.57
N LEU A 346 -16.75 17.37 8.58
CA LEU A 346 -17.30 16.31 9.41
C LEU A 346 -18.49 16.84 10.22
N SER A 347 -19.65 16.17 10.11
CA SER A 347 -20.93 16.57 10.72
C SER A 347 -20.99 16.35 12.25
N ILE A 348 -20.04 16.91 13.00
CA ILE A 348 -19.98 16.86 14.48
C ILE A 348 -20.26 18.23 15.11
N PRO A 349 -20.80 18.30 16.34
CA PRO A 349 -21.08 19.56 17.03
C PRO A 349 -19.80 20.35 17.34
N ASN A 350 -19.91 21.66 17.57
CA ASN A 350 -18.74 22.48 17.89
C ASN A 350 -18.15 22.12 19.27
N GLY A 351 -19.00 21.89 20.27
CA GLY A 351 -18.62 21.44 21.61
C GLY A 351 -18.99 19.97 21.86
N ALA A 352 -19.21 19.65 23.13
CA ALA A 352 -19.73 18.36 23.55
C ALA A 352 -21.07 18.04 22.85
N VAL A 353 -21.37 16.75 22.75
CA VAL A 353 -22.64 16.26 22.21
C VAL A 353 -23.80 16.80 23.04
N ASP A 354 -24.79 17.39 22.37
CA ASP A 354 -26.00 17.95 22.99
C ASP A 354 -27.26 17.19 22.51
N ASP A 355 -28.42 17.58 23.04
CA ASP A 355 -29.72 16.95 22.72
C ASP A 355 -30.10 17.05 21.23
N THR A 356 -29.42 17.89 20.45
CA THR A 356 -29.69 18.02 19.01
C THR A 356 -28.94 16.98 18.18
N TYR A 357 -28.00 16.24 18.77
CA TYR A 357 -27.20 15.23 18.10
C TYR A 357 -27.92 13.87 18.12
N ASP A 358 -28.68 13.60 17.07
CA ASP A 358 -29.44 12.37 16.92
C ASP A 358 -28.63 11.23 16.28
N ARG A 359 -29.23 10.04 16.26
CA ARG A 359 -28.67 8.82 15.65
C ARG A 359 -28.28 9.03 14.18
N ARG A 360 -29.05 9.85 13.44
CA ARG A 360 -28.82 10.11 12.01
C ARG A 360 -27.55 10.95 11.83
N LYS A 361 -27.37 12.01 12.63
CA LYS A 361 -26.15 12.81 12.67
C LYS A 361 -24.94 11.97 13.07
N HIS A 362 -25.09 11.07 14.06
CA HIS A 362 -24.01 10.16 14.45
C HIS A 362 -23.58 9.23 13.32
N ARG A 363 -24.56 8.64 12.61
CA ARG A 363 -24.30 7.82 11.44
C ARG A 363 -23.57 8.60 10.35
N GLU A 364 -24.06 9.80 10.02
CA GLU A 364 -23.50 10.67 8.99
C GLU A 364 -22.07 11.10 9.33
N ALA A 365 -21.83 11.52 10.58
CA ALA A 365 -20.51 11.89 11.07
C ALA A 365 -19.55 10.69 11.03
N PHE A 366 -19.97 9.51 11.49
CA PHE A 366 -19.10 8.34 11.48
C PHE A 366 -18.77 7.88 10.05
N LEU A 367 -19.73 7.93 9.13
CA LEU A 367 -19.48 7.62 7.72
C LEU A 367 -18.50 8.63 7.09
N GLY A 368 -18.65 9.93 7.39
CA GLY A 368 -17.69 10.96 7.00
C GLY A 368 -16.29 10.71 7.56
N PHE A 369 -16.20 10.22 8.80
CA PHE A 369 -14.93 9.86 9.42
C PHE A 369 -14.27 8.66 8.73
N LEU A 370 -15.02 7.62 8.35
CA LEU A 370 -14.50 6.51 7.53
C LEU A 370 -13.98 7.02 6.17
N GLY A 371 -14.67 7.97 5.54
CA GLY A 371 -14.20 8.64 4.33
C GLY A 371 -12.86 9.35 4.53
N PHE A 372 -12.71 10.09 5.62
CA PHE A 372 -11.43 10.68 6.02
C PHE A 372 -10.34 9.63 6.23
N LEU A 373 -10.64 8.54 6.96
CA LEU A 373 -9.67 7.48 7.24
C LEU A 373 -9.15 6.84 5.95
N LYS A 374 -10.00 6.64 4.95
CA LYS A 374 -9.59 6.13 3.64
C LYS A 374 -8.52 7.02 3.01
N SER A 375 -8.73 8.34 3.00
CA SER A 375 -7.72 9.27 2.50
C SER A 375 -6.48 9.33 3.39
N ASN A 376 -6.65 9.27 4.72
CA ASN A 376 -5.55 9.35 5.68
C ASN A 376 -4.59 8.16 5.59
N LEU A 377 -5.12 6.93 5.57
CA LEU A 377 -4.29 5.72 5.48
C LEU A 377 -3.60 5.58 4.11
N ASN A 378 -4.14 6.23 3.08
CA ASN A 378 -3.53 6.33 1.75
C ASN A 378 -2.55 7.51 1.61
N GLY A 379 -2.24 8.23 2.69
CA GLY A 379 -1.28 9.35 2.67
C GLY A 379 -1.79 10.60 1.93
N GLN A 380 -3.09 10.72 1.72
CA GLN A 380 -3.73 11.83 0.98
C GLN A 380 -4.19 12.98 1.89
N THR A 381 -3.85 12.94 3.17
CA THR A 381 -4.18 13.99 4.14
C THR A 381 -2.93 14.47 4.88
N SER A 382 -2.94 15.72 5.32
CA SER A 382 -1.86 16.30 6.14
C SER A 382 -1.90 15.87 7.60
N ILE A 383 -3.02 15.28 8.05
CA ILE A 383 -3.19 14.77 9.41
C ILE A 383 -2.35 13.51 9.57
N ARG A 384 -1.63 13.38 10.69
CA ARG A 384 -0.84 12.17 10.98
C ARG A 384 -1.74 10.92 10.99
N VAL A 385 -1.18 9.78 10.57
CA VAL A 385 -1.83 8.48 10.81
C VAL A 385 -1.62 8.10 12.28
N ASP A 386 -2.69 8.08 13.07
CA ASP A 386 -2.61 7.85 14.52
C ASP A 386 -2.70 6.36 14.89
N PRO A 387 -2.04 5.90 15.97
CA PRO A 387 -2.16 4.51 16.44
C PRO A 387 -3.58 4.07 16.78
N ALA A 388 -4.50 4.99 17.08
CA ALA A 388 -5.90 4.66 17.37
C ALA A 388 -6.67 4.08 16.17
N TRP A 389 -6.30 4.47 14.94
CA TRP A 389 -7.03 4.09 13.74
C TRP A 389 -6.17 3.55 12.59
N CYS A 390 -4.85 3.46 12.74
CA CYS A 390 -4.02 2.74 11.76
C CYS A 390 -4.38 1.24 11.69
N SER A 391 -3.97 0.53 10.64
CA SER A 391 -4.19 -0.91 10.56
C SER A 391 -3.54 -1.63 11.75
N GLN A 392 -4.27 -2.54 12.38
CA GLN A 392 -3.77 -3.37 13.49
C GLN A 392 -2.61 -4.25 13.01
N SER A 393 -2.69 -4.73 11.76
CA SER A 393 -1.59 -5.46 11.12
C SER A 393 -0.26 -4.67 11.10
N GLN A 394 -0.30 -3.34 10.91
CA GLN A 394 0.89 -2.48 10.99
C GLN A 394 1.42 -2.35 12.42
N VAL A 395 0.53 -2.33 13.42
CA VAL A 395 0.94 -2.31 14.84
C VAL A 395 1.63 -3.61 15.22
N LEU A 396 1.06 -4.76 14.85
CA LEU A 396 1.65 -6.08 15.09
C LEU A 396 3.03 -6.23 14.43
N GLN A 397 3.18 -5.76 13.18
CA GLN A 397 4.49 -5.73 12.50
C GLN A 397 5.51 -4.90 13.28
N GLY A 398 5.07 -3.77 13.86
CA GLY A 398 5.92 -2.91 14.68
C GLY A 398 6.46 -3.61 15.93
N PHE A 399 5.62 -4.38 16.64
CA PHE A 399 6.04 -5.16 17.82
C PHE A 399 7.24 -6.06 17.51
N GLY A 400 7.23 -6.73 16.36
CA GLY A 400 8.26 -7.67 15.94
C GLY A 400 9.69 -7.11 15.84
N GLN A 401 9.86 -5.79 15.85
CA GLN A 401 11.18 -5.16 15.94
C GLN A 401 11.87 -5.37 17.31
N PHE A 402 11.12 -5.73 18.35
CA PHE A 402 11.66 -5.97 19.68
C PHE A 402 11.13 -7.25 20.34
N MET A 403 9.81 -7.49 20.28
CA MET A 403 9.23 -8.72 20.77
C MET A 403 7.91 -9.05 20.08
N LEU A 404 7.68 -10.34 19.88
CA LEU A 404 6.42 -10.84 19.35
C LEU A 404 5.47 -11.11 20.51
N PRO A 405 4.15 -10.92 20.34
CA PRO A 405 3.16 -11.54 21.21
C PRO A 405 3.19 -13.06 20.99
N ASP A 406 3.26 -13.85 22.05
CA ASP A 406 3.06 -15.30 21.99
C ASP A 406 1.63 -15.66 21.57
N MET A 407 0.65 -14.81 21.92
CA MET A 407 -0.75 -14.96 21.51
C MET A 407 -1.35 -13.65 20.99
N VAL A 408 -2.05 -13.74 19.86
CA VAL A 408 -2.90 -12.67 19.33
C VAL A 408 -4.35 -13.08 19.55
N LEU A 409 -4.99 -12.54 20.57
CA LEU A 409 -6.38 -12.83 20.91
C LEU A 409 -7.35 -11.97 20.11
N ARG A 410 -8.57 -12.46 19.89
CA ARG A 410 -9.66 -11.65 19.35
C ARG A 410 -10.58 -11.18 20.46
N GLU A 411 -11.07 -9.95 20.35
CA GLU A 411 -11.99 -9.38 21.32
C GLU A 411 -13.29 -10.19 21.49
N ASP A 412 -13.81 -10.80 20.42
CA ASP A 412 -15.03 -11.62 20.49
C ASP A 412 -14.81 -12.98 21.18
N GLN A 413 -13.57 -13.33 21.50
CA GLN A 413 -13.15 -14.53 22.21
C GLN A 413 -12.28 -14.19 23.43
N LEU A 414 -12.45 -12.98 23.97
CA LEU A 414 -11.54 -12.42 24.95
C LEU A 414 -11.49 -13.27 26.24
N GLU A 415 -12.66 -13.67 26.76
CA GLU A 415 -12.76 -14.45 28.00
C GLU A 415 -12.04 -15.80 27.89
N ASP A 416 -12.35 -16.59 26.87
CA ASP A 416 -11.71 -17.89 26.62
C ASP A 416 -10.19 -17.74 26.38
N GLY A 417 -9.80 -16.73 25.60
CA GLY A 417 -8.40 -16.47 25.25
C GLY A 417 -7.56 -16.08 26.47
N LEU A 418 -8.10 -15.21 27.32
CA LEU A 418 -7.46 -14.79 28.55
C LEU A 418 -7.40 -15.94 29.58
N ALA A 419 -8.46 -16.74 29.69
CA ALA A 419 -8.45 -17.91 30.56
C ALA A 419 -7.41 -18.95 30.14
N HIS A 420 -7.23 -19.15 28.83
CA HIS A 420 -6.18 -20.01 28.30
C HIS A 420 -4.77 -19.49 28.64
N LEU A 421 -4.53 -18.18 28.48
CA LEU A 421 -3.26 -17.55 28.84
C LEU A 421 -2.92 -17.72 30.32
N ALA A 422 -3.89 -17.46 31.22
CA ALA A 422 -3.70 -17.64 32.65
C ALA A 422 -3.27 -19.08 32.98
N LYS A 423 -3.95 -20.07 32.37
CA LYS A 423 -3.61 -21.48 32.56
C LYS A 423 -2.20 -21.82 32.08
N GLN A 424 -1.72 -21.25 30.97
CA GLN A 424 -0.37 -21.50 30.46
C GLN A 424 0.74 -21.07 31.43
N VAL A 425 0.48 -20.06 32.25
CA VAL A 425 1.42 -19.57 33.27
C VAL A 425 1.15 -20.12 34.68
N GLY A 426 0.20 -21.04 34.82
CA GLY A 426 -0.13 -21.69 36.10
C GLY A 426 -1.05 -20.88 37.01
N PHE A 427 -1.79 -19.90 36.48
CA PHE A 427 -2.74 -19.07 37.23
C PHE A 427 -4.18 -19.44 36.88
N THR A 428 -5.08 -19.24 37.85
CA THR A 428 -6.53 -19.25 37.59
C THR A 428 -6.92 -17.91 36.94
N SER A 429 -7.75 -17.95 35.91
CA SER A 429 -8.23 -16.71 35.28
C SER A 429 -9.09 -15.89 36.24
N ALA A 430 -8.92 -14.58 36.20
CA ALA A 430 -9.92 -13.65 36.74
C ALA A 430 -11.08 -13.48 35.74
N ASP A 431 -12.21 -12.96 36.23
CA ASP A 431 -13.34 -12.55 35.39
C ASP A 431 -12.94 -11.36 34.52
N VAL A 432 -13.37 -11.38 33.26
CA VAL A 432 -13.16 -10.25 32.36
C VAL A 432 -14.27 -9.23 32.61
N PRO A 433 -13.94 -7.97 32.96
CA PRO A 433 -14.96 -6.97 33.21
C PRO A 433 -15.72 -6.65 31.93
N GLN A 434 -16.99 -6.28 32.08
CA GLN A 434 -17.81 -5.89 30.94
C GLN A 434 -17.27 -4.63 30.26
N ALA A 435 -17.43 -4.56 28.94
CA ALA A 435 -17.14 -3.36 28.18
C ALA A 435 -18.07 -2.24 28.63
N ILE A 436 -17.50 -1.07 28.92
CA ILE A 436 -18.27 0.14 29.25
C ILE A 436 -18.05 1.07 28.08
N ASN A 437 -19.10 1.24 27.26
CA ASN A 437 -19.09 2.15 26.12
C ASN A 437 -20.09 3.26 26.41
N ASN A 438 -19.64 4.37 26.98
CA ASN A 438 -20.47 5.55 27.26
C ASN A 438 -20.65 6.41 26.00
N TYR A 439 -20.86 5.77 24.85
CA TYR A 439 -21.02 6.45 23.58
C TYR A 439 -22.46 6.93 23.42
N PRO A 440 -22.70 8.11 22.81
CA PRO A 440 -24.06 8.60 22.58
C PRO A 440 -24.93 7.61 21.80
N PHE A 441 -24.34 6.90 20.84
CA PHE A 441 -24.97 5.80 20.11
C PHE A 441 -23.98 4.67 19.91
N SER A 442 -24.46 3.44 20.08
CA SER A 442 -23.67 2.24 19.82
C SER A 442 -23.45 2.06 18.31
N LEU A 443 -22.43 1.28 17.94
CA LEU A 443 -22.23 0.91 16.54
C LEU A 443 -23.43 0.11 15.99
N SER A 444 -24.03 -0.76 16.80
CA SER A 444 -25.25 -1.52 16.44
C SER A 444 -26.41 -0.61 16.06
N ASP A 445 -26.52 0.57 16.68
CA ASP A 445 -27.56 1.54 16.34
C ASP A 445 -27.36 2.08 14.92
N ILE A 446 -26.13 2.34 14.48
CA ILE A 446 -25.90 2.98 13.18
C ILE A 446 -25.49 2.00 12.07
N TYR A 447 -25.25 0.72 12.40
CA TYR A 447 -24.68 -0.25 11.48
C TYR A 447 -25.62 -0.64 10.31
N ASP A 448 -25.10 -0.49 9.10
CA ASP A 448 -25.71 -0.94 7.86
C ASP A 448 -24.66 -1.31 6.80
N ALA A 449 -25.14 -1.70 5.62
CA ALA A 449 -24.29 -2.15 4.52
C ALA A 449 -23.36 -1.06 3.98
N GLU A 450 -23.74 0.22 4.08
CA GLU A 450 -22.91 1.34 3.61
C GLU A 450 -21.72 1.56 4.55
N ILE A 451 -21.97 1.55 5.87
CA ILE A 451 -20.89 1.64 6.87
C ILE A 451 -19.94 0.44 6.79
N GLU A 452 -20.46 -0.77 6.64
CA GLU A 452 -19.63 -1.97 6.49
C GLU A 452 -18.76 -1.91 5.22
N ALA A 453 -19.35 -1.47 4.09
CA ALA A 453 -18.60 -1.29 2.85
C ALA A 453 -17.50 -0.22 3.01
N ALA A 454 -17.81 0.91 3.62
CA ALA A 454 -16.84 1.97 3.88
C ALA A 454 -15.69 1.50 4.78
N ALA A 455 -15.97 0.74 5.84
CA ALA A 455 -14.92 0.21 6.72
C ALA A 455 -14.06 -0.86 6.04
N ARG A 456 -14.63 -1.70 5.16
CA ARG A 456 -13.87 -2.65 4.34
C ARG A 456 -12.94 -1.95 3.37
N ASP A 457 -13.40 -0.86 2.77
CA ASP A 457 -12.59 -0.02 1.89
C ASP A 457 -11.39 0.62 2.62
N VAL A 458 -11.58 1.00 3.89
CA VAL A 458 -10.51 1.58 4.71
C VAL A 458 -9.53 0.50 5.19
N TYR A 459 -10.06 -0.62 5.71
CA TYR A 459 -9.30 -1.63 6.47
C TYR A 459 -9.18 -2.97 5.75
N GLN A 460 -9.22 -2.99 4.42
CA GLN A 460 -9.16 -4.22 3.61
C GLN A 460 -8.04 -5.17 4.08
N ARG A 461 -6.87 -4.61 4.41
CA ARG A 461 -5.73 -5.36 4.93
C ARG A 461 -6.04 -6.09 6.23
N ASP A 462 -6.64 -5.43 7.22
CA ASP A 462 -6.96 -6.07 8.50
C ASP A 462 -8.08 -7.09 8.34
N TYR A 463 -9.08 -6.82 7.51
CA TYR A 463 -10.13 -7.79 7.18
C TYR A 463 -9.54 -9.07 6.58
N MET A 464 -8.63 -8.92 5.61
CA MET A 464 -7.94 -10.05 4.97
C MET A 464 -6.99 -10.76 5.93
N MET A 465 -6.05 -10.02 6.53
CA MET A 465 -4.97 -10.55 7.36
C MET A 465 -5.50 -11.33 8.57
N PHE A 466 -6.58 -10.84 9.18
CA PHE A 466 -7.19 -11.48 10.34
C PHE A 466 -8.48 -12.23 9.98
N GLY A 467 -8.80 -12.42 8.70
CA GLY A 467 -9.96 -13.21 8.27
C GLY A 467 -11.31 -12.73 8.82
N TYR A 468 -11.48 -11.42 9.06
CA TYR A 468 -12.75 -10.89 9.53
C TYR A 468 -13.80 -10.95 8.41
N ARG A 469 -15.01 -11.39 8.78
CA ARG A 469 -16.22 -11.28 7.95
C ARG A 469 -16.92 -9.95 8.25
N ALA A 470 -18.05 -9.70 7.59
CA ALA A 470 -18.86 -8.54 7.95
C ALA A 470 -19.29 -8.63 9.40
N LEU A 471 -19.40 -7.48 10.07
CA LEU A 471 -19.83 -7.47 11.46
C LEU A 471 -21.22 -8.13 11.56
N LYS A 472 -21.34 -9.13 12.42
CA LYS A 472 -22.65 -9.73 12.70
C LYS A 472 -23.45 -8.70 13.49
N LYS A 473 -24.70 -8.44 13.07
CA LYS A 473 -25.64 -7.72 13.95
C LYS A 473 -25.85 -8.60 15.18
N GLY A 474 -25.26 -8.17 16.29
CA GLY A 474 -25.52 -8.71 17.63
C GLY A 474 -26.88 -8.28 18.12
#